data_AF-A0AAD8L2Y9-F1
#
_entry.id   AF-A0AAD8L2Y9-F1
#
_cell.length_a   1.000
_cell.length_b   1.000
_cell.length_c   1.000
_cell.angle_alpha   90.00
_cell.angle_beta   90.00
_cell.angle_gamma   90.00
#
_symmetry.space_group_name_H-M   'P 1'
#
loop_
_entity.id
_entity.type
_entity.pdbx_description
1 polymer ?
#
loop_
_entity_poly.entity_id
_entity_poly.type
_entity_poly.pdbx_seq_one_letter_code
_entity_poly.pdbx_strand_id
1 'polypeptide(L)'
;MASKEQLDRALGDFNYLVASFLASYTPLQINKCDLGGFNFFAITKHVFTCAKRHNRTDDERSNDIFDMVMIGLHRGNITQDQFSRTNVAGVQRIKQLACLYEIPIRSSAREMIQLQEDTLTFVRAVTCFPAIASSILYRKIGLAKNGAKSVLASEQLPDAMKHSGFFGLIPKGCYSYLKKAYLFAHAAYMVDFVKMIDPGDMRSLKALAAGPLNCSKDTIENEKLPYSDERRVGMLRAVGLTDPGVFKKIVDVCNNLCKVVGEPEITYVKKNHIKGNMICFFEDHKKNVAANEETKIWTGMLSDTSDHDYSTILLGVASVLHDPSTSVD
;
A
#
# COMPACT_ATOMS: atom_id res chain seq x y z
N MET A 1 26.92 14.62 -18.55
CA MET A 1 27.40 13.45 -17.78
C MET A 1 27.35 13.84 -16.31
N ALA A 2 26.61 13.10 -15.46
CA ALA A 2 26.59 13.39 -14.03
C ALA A 2 27.99 13.21 -13.44
N SER A 3 28.41 14.13 -12.57
CA SER A 3 29.72 14.02 -11.92
C SER A 3 29.74 12.81 -10.99
N LYS A 4 30.91 12.22 -10.77
CA LYS A 4 31.07 11.07 -9.87
C LYS A 4 30.49 11.37 -8.47
N GLU A 5 30.62 12.61 -7.99
CA GLU A 5 30.01 13.06 -6.74
C GLU A 5 28.48 13.12 -6.75
N GLN A 6 27.85 13.40 -7.88
CA GLN A 6 26.39 13.37 -8.02
C GLN A 6 25.87 11.92 -8.02
N LEU A 7 26.63 11.01 -8.64
CA LEU A 7 26.33 9.59 -8.63
C LEU A 7 26.52 8.99 -7.22
N ASP A 8 27.59 9.37 -6.52
CA ASP A 8 27.90 8.91 -5.16
C ASP A 8 26.90 9.47 -4.13
N ARG A 9 26.43 10.71 -4.32
CA ARG A 9 25.31 11.28 -3.52
C ARG A 9 23.99 10.55 -3.77
N ALA A 10 23.63 10.32 -5.04
CA ALA A 10 22.41 9.60 -5.39
C ALA A 10 22.44 8.13 -4.87
N LEU A 11 23.60 7.47 -4.92
CA LEU A 11 23.79 6.15 -4.32
C LEU A 11 23.71 6.21 -2.80
N GLY A 12 24.26 7.24 -2.16
CA GLY A 12 24.18 7.48 -0.72
C GLY A 12 22.74 7.71 -0.25
N ASP A 13 21.97 8.50 -1.00
CA ASP A 13 20.56 8.78 -0.72
C ASP A 13 19.67 7.55 -0.95
N PHE A 14 19.96 6.76 -1.99
CA PHE A 14 19.29 5.48 -2.23
C PHE A 14 19.62 4.45 -1.14
N ASN A 15 20.89 4.26 -0.80
CA ASN A 15 21.32 3.34 0.24
C ASN A 15 20.81 3.77 1.62
N TYR A 16 20.68 5.07 1.88
CA TYR A 16 20.05 5.56 3.10
C TYR A 16 18.53 5.41 3.08
N LEU A 17 17.85 5.66 1.96
CA LEU A 17 16.41 5.40 1.82
C LEU A 17 16.12 3.91 2.10
N VAL A 18 16.94 3.02 1.54
CA VAL A 18 16.90 1.58 1.79
C VAL A 18 17.23 1.28 3.25
N ALA A 19 18.26 1.89 3.86
CA ALA A 19 18.61 1.72 5.28
C ALA A 19 17.54 2.26 6.26
N SER A 20 16.86 3.33 5.87
CA SER A 20 15.82 4.00 6.66
C SER A 20 14.49 3.25 6.56
N PHE A 21 14.23 2.66 5.39
CA PHE A 21 13.16 1.70 5.22
C PHE A 21 13.48 0.39 5.98
N LEU A 22 14.65 -0.20 5.79
CA LEU A 22 15.20 -1.34 6.55
C LEU A 22 14.97 -1.20 8.05
N ALA A 23 15.24 -0.01 8.58
CA ALA A 23 15.15 0.22 10.00
C ALA A 23 13.70 0.55 10.47
N SER A 24 12.76 0.76 9.54
CA SER A 24 11.32 0.66 9.82
C SER A 24 10.85 -0.79 10.06
N TYR A 25 11.71 -1.76 9.73
CA TYR A 25 11.47 -3.21 9.86
C TYR A 25 12.63 -4.00 10.50
N THR A 26 13.60 -3.34 11.18
CA THR A 26 14.46 -4.02 12.18
C THR A 26 13.53 -4.92 12.97
N PRO A 27 13.77 -6.24 13.03
CA PRO A 27 12.75 -7.19 13.43
C PRO A 27 12.12 -6.64 14.69
N LEU A 28 10.87 -6.19 14.55
CA LEU A 28 9.93 -6.35 15.63
C LEU A 28 10.14 -7.82 15.93
N GLN A 29 10.80 -8.13 17.05
CA GLN A 29 10.66 -9.45 17.62
C GLN A 29 9.17 -9.54 17.93
N ILE A 30 8.41 -9.92 16.90
CA ILE A 30 7.18 -10.64 17.01
C ILE A 30 7.66 -11.94 17.68
N ASN A 31 7.77 -11.86 19.00
CA ASN A 31 8.11 -12.95 19.87
C ASN A 31 7.07 -14.01 19.62
N LYS A 32 7.36 -14.94 18.71
CA LYS A 32 6.46 -15.97 18.21
C LYS A 32 5.22 -15.37 17.53
N CYS A 33 4.75 -16.05 16.49
CA CYS A 33 3.44 -15.79 15.94
C CYS A 33 2.37 -16.01 17.02
N ASP A 34 1.93 -14.94 17.69
CA ASP A 34 0.53 -14.80 18.00
C ASP A 34 -0.06 -13.89 16.93
N LEU A 35 -1.01 -14.45 16.17
CA LEU A 35 -1.83 -13.75 15.18
C LEU A 35 -2.72 -12.63 15.79
N GLY A 36 -2.45 -12.17 17.02
CA GLY A 36 -3.26 -11.22 17.79
C GLY A 36 -2.73 -9.79 17.85
N GLY A 37 -1.91 -9.35 16.88
CA GLY A 37 -1.21 -8.07 16.95
C GLY A 37 -1.85 -6.89 16.20
N PHE A 38 -2.94 -7.08 15.43
CA PHE A 38 -3.58 -6.04 14.62
C PHE A 38 -5.09 -6.18 14.69
N ASN A 39 -5.78 -5.10 15.09
CA ASN A 39 -7.23 -5.06 15.19
C ASN A 39 -7.77 -3.90 14.34
N PHE A 40 -8.21 -4.21 13.11
CA PHE A 40 -8.74 -3.24 12.16
C PHE A 40 -9.82 -2.34 12.77
N PHE A 41 -10.77 -2.94 13.50
CA PHE A 41 -11.90 -2.23 14.07
C PHE A 41 -11.48 -1.29 15.19
N ALA A 42 -10.58 -1.75 16.06
CA ALA A 42 -10.08 -0.93 17.15
C ALA A 42 -9.30 0.28 16.61
N ILE A 43 -8.41 0.08 15.64
CA ILE A 43 -7.64 1.17 15.01
C ILE A 43 -8.57 2.16 14.30
N THR A 44 -9.55 1.67 13.53
CA THR A 44 -10.50 2.55 12.85
C THR A 44 -11.34 3.33 13.87
N LYS A 45 -11.84 2.66 14.92
CA LYS A 45 -12.58 3.33 16.00
C LYS A 45 -11.72 4.38 16.71
N HIS A 46 -10.45 4.10 16.93
CA HIS A 46 -9.47 5.04 17.51
C HIS A 46 -9.36 6.31 16.66
N VAL A 47 -9.14 6.18 15.35
CA VAL A 47 -9.08 7.32 14.41
C VAL A 47 -10.31 8.21 14.51
N PHE A 48 -11.51 7.63 14.48
CA PHE A 48 -12.75 8.40 14.55
C PHE A 48 -12.98 9.02 15.94
N THR A 49 -12.55 8.34 17.00
CA THR A 49 -12.64 8.84 18.38
C THR A 49 -11.70 10.03 18.60
N CYS A 50 -10.45 9.94 18.15
CA CYS A 50 -9.49 11.04 18.16
C CYS A 50 -10.01 12.24 17.37
N ALA A 51 -10.48 12.03 16.14
CA ALA A 51 -11.05 13.10 15.32
C ALA A 51 -12.20 13.82 16.03
N LYS A 52 -13.13 13.06 16.63
CA LYS A 52 -14.24 13.63 17.42
C LYS A 52 -13.74 14.39 18.65
N ARG A 53 -12.79 13.84 19.41
CA ARG A 53 -12.20 14.49 20.58
C ARG A 53 -11.53 15.82 20.24
N HIS A 54 -10.94 15.92 19.06
CA HIS A 54 -10.31 17.14 18.56
C HIS A 54 -11.24 18.01 17.71
N ASN A 55 -12.57 17.77 17.75
CA ASN A 55 -13.59 18.52 17.02
C ASN A 55 -13.30 18.66 15.51
N ARG A 56 -12.69 17.64 14.88
CA ARG A 56 -12.43 17.61 13.44
C ARG A 56 -13.74 17.42 12.70
N THR A 57 -13.99 18.25 11.70
CA THR A 57 -15.06 18.04 10.71
C THR A 57 -14.82 16.77 9.91
N ASP A 58 -15.84 16.28 9.19
CA ASP A 58 -15.70 15.09 8.35
C ASP A 58 -14.65 15.28 7.24
N ASP A 59 -14.58 16.47 6.64
CA ASP A 59 -13.59 16.81 5.61
C ASP A 59 -12.17 16.86 6.18
N GLU A 60 -12.01 17.52 7.33
CA GLU A 60 -10.73 17.57 8.05
C GLU A 60 -10.22 16.20 8.45
N ARG A 61 -11.09 15.33 9.00
CA ARG A 61 -10.73 13.95 9.32
C ARG A 61 -10.32 13.19 8.07
N SER A 62 -11.01 13.40 6.96
CA SER A 62 -10.72 12.73 5.68
C SER A 62 -9.35 13.16 5.14
N ASN A 63 -9.02 14.46 5.22
CA ASN A 63 -7.70 14.99 4.89
C ASN A 63 -6.60 14.45 5.83
N ASP A 64 -6.87 14.36 7.13
CA ASP A 64 -5.94 13.76 8.08
C ASP A 64 -5.67 12.27 7.75
N ILE A 65 -6.71 11.50 7.40
CA ILE A 65 -6.56 10.10 6.96
C ILE A 65 -5.75 10.02 5.67
N PHE A 66 -6.03 10.88 4.69
CA PHE A 66 -5.29 10.94 3.43
C PHE A 66 -3.80 11.18 3.69
N ASP A 67 -3.46 12.18 4.52
CA ASP A 67 -2.08 12.49 4.86
C ASP A 67 -1.40 11.33 5.61
N MET A 68 -2.08 10.69 6.56
CA MET A 68 -1.55 9.52 7.26
C MET A 68 -1.21 8.38 6.30
N VAL A 69 -2.09 8.09 5.33
CA VAL A 69 -1.86 7.07 4.30
C VAL A 69 -0.72 7.49 3.37
N MET A 70 -0.70 8.74 2.92
CA MET A 70 0.37 9.29 2.08
C MET A 70 1.74 9.15 2.74
N ILE A 71 1.86 9.56 4.01
CA ILE A 71 3.09 9.42 4.80
C ILE A 71 3.47 7.95 4.91
N GLY A 72 2.52 7.06 5.25
CA GLY A 72 2.76 5.63 5.36
C GLY A 72 3.27 4.98 4.06
N LEU A 73 2.73 5.38 2.91
CA LEU A 73 3.17 4.89 1.60
C LEU A 73 4.58 5.35 1.23
N HIS A 74 4.94 6.60 1.51
CA HIS A 74 6.21 7.18 1.07
C HIS A 74 7.36 6.96 2.06
N ARG A 75 7.05 6.90 3.36
CA ARG A 75 8.07 6.93 4.43
C ARG A 75 7.95 5.76 5.40
N GLY A 76 6.91 4.94 5.30
CA GLY A 76 6.61 3.93 6.30
C GLY A 76 6.33 4.57 7.66
N ASN A 77 6.76 3.90 8.74
CA ASN A 77 6.70 4.48 10.08
C ASN A 77 7.89 5.41 10.30
N ILE A 78 7.63 6.72 10.33
CA ILE A 78 8.67 7.74 10.48
C ILE A 78 9.26 7.78 11.91
N THR A 79 10.55 8.07 12.00
CA THR A 79 11.33 8.27 13.23
C THR A 79 11.82 9.71 13.34
N GLN A 80 12.17 10.16 14.54
CA GLN A 80 12.57 11.54 14.79
C GLN A 80 13.86 11.92 14.05
N ASP A 81 14.82 11.00 13.92
CA ASP A 81 16.07 11.23 13.18
C ASP A 81 15.83 11.48 11.68
N GLN A 82 14.72 10.98 11.14
CA GLN A 82 14.30 11.23 9.75
C GLN A 82 13.70 12.64 9.54
N PHE A 83 13.41 13.41 10.59
CA PHE A 83 12.90 14.78 10.45
C PHE A 83 13.92 15.73 9.82
N SER A 84 15.21 15.46 9.99
CA SER A 84 16.29 16.21 9.32
C SER A 84 16.20 16.16 7.78
N ARG A 85 15.48 15.17 7.23
CA ARG A 85 15.30 14.90 5.79
C ARG A 85 13.87 15.17 5.32
N THR A 86 13.16 15.99 6.07
CA THR A 86 11.78 16.37 5.78
C THR A 86 11.70 17.88 5.89
N ASN A 87 11.01 18.53 4.95
CA ASN A 87 10.85 19.98 5.00
C ASN A 87 10.08 20.41 6.28
N VAL A 88 10.23 21.68 6.67
CA VAL A 88 9.66 22.19 7.92
C VAL A 88 8.15 21.98 7.99
N ALA A 89 7.43 22.26 6.92
CA ALA A 89 5.97 22.09 6.84
C ALA A 89 5.55 20.62 7.02
N GLY A 90 6.25 19.70 6.37
CA GLY A 90 6.02 18.25 6.49
C GLY A 90 6.32 17.73 7.89
N VAL A 91 7.40 18.18 8.53
CA VAL A 91 7.68 17.84 9.94
C VAL A 91 6.57 18.35 10.86
N GLN A 92 6.11 19.59 10.67
CA GLN A 92 5.00 20.15 11.44
C GLN A 92 3.72 19.34 11.26
N ARG A 93 3.38 18.96 10.02
CA ARG A 93 2.19 18.16 9.73
C ARG A 93 2.26 16.76 10.33
N ILE A 94 3.41 16.09 10.22
CA ILE A 94 3.63 14.76 10.81
C ILE A 94 3.49 14.82 12.33
N LYS A 95 4.10 15.82 12.99
CA LYS A 95 3.98 16.01 14.44
C LYS A 95 2.54 16.33 14.86
N GLN A 96 1.84 17.14 14.08
CA GLN A 96 0.44 17.46 14.31
C GLN A 96 -0.43 16.19 14.25
N LEU A 97 -0.31 15.39 13.18
CA LEU A 97 -1.05 14.14 13.03
C LEU A 97 -0.73 13.15 14.17
N ALA A 98 0.55 13.02 14.53
CA ALA A 98 0.95 12.15 15.62
C ALA A 98 0.38 12.58 16.98
N CYS A 99 0.29 13.89 17.22
CA CYS A 99 -0.35 14.42 18.42
C CYS A 99 -1.87 14.20 18.41
N LEU A 100 -2.55 14.51 17.30
CA LEU A 100 -4.01 14.39 17.18
C LEU A 100 -4.49 12.94 17.30
N TYR A 101 -3.77 12.01 16.68
CA TYR A 101 -4.17 10.61 16.55
C TYR A 101 -3.36 9.65 17.42
N GLU A 102 -2.52 10.19 18.32
CA GLU A 102 -1.70 9.42 19.26
C GLU A 102 -0.80 8.39 18.55
N ILE A 103 -0.22 8.77 17.41
CA ILE A 103 0.70 7.91 16.67
C ILE A 103 2.06 7.95 17.34
N PRO A 104 2.60 6.82 17.82
CA PRO A 104 3.93 6.80 18.41
C PRO A 104 5.00 7.07 17.34
N ILE A 105 5.90 8.02 17.62
CA ILE A 105 7.06 8.31 16.79
C ILE A 105 8.31 7.89 17.56
N ARG A 106 9.04 6.92 16.99
CA ARG A 106 10.33 6.46 17.54
C ARG A 106 11.39 7.56 17.42
N SER A 107 12.26 7.66 18.41
CA SER A 107 13.44 8.51 18.41
C SER A 107 14.46 8.08 17.37
N SER A 108 14.63 6.76 17.21
CA SER A 108 15.48 6.17 16.19
C SER A 108 14.92 4.84 15.72
N ALA A 109 15.41 4.36 14.60
CA ALA A 109 14.96 3.10 14.03
C ALA A 109 15.37 1.87 14.86
N ARG A 110 16.34 2.00 15.79
CA ARG A 110 16.73 0.94 16.74
C ARG A 110 15.84 0.88 17.98
N GLU A 111 15.03 1.91 18.22
CA GLU A 111 14.11 1.92 19.35
C GLU A 111 13.01 0.88 19.12
N MET A 112 12.78 0.06 20.15
CA MET A 112 11.67 -0.88 20.17
C MET A 112 10.49 -0.22 20.87
N ILE A 113 9.35 -0.14 20.17
CA ILE A 113 8.07 0.21 20.76
C ILE A 113 7.19 -1.04 20.71
N GLN A 114 6.63 -1.43 21.86
CA GLN A 114 5.61 -2.46 21.90
C GLN A 114 4.31 -1.90 21.34
N LEU A 115 3.94 -2.32 20.13
CA LEU A 115 2.66 -1.98 19.52
C LEU A 115 1.57 -2.89 20.09
N GLN A 116 0.52 -2.31 20.65
CA GLN A 116 -0.70 -3.03 21.00
C GLN A 116 -1.52 -3.30 19.74
N GLU A 117 -2.53 -4.18 19.81
CA GLU A 117 -3.35 -4.53 18.64
C GLU A 117 -4.12 -3.35 18.02
N ASP A 118 -4.43 -2.34 18.83
CA ASP A 118 -5.21 -1.15 18.49
C ASP A 118 -4.35 0.09 18.20
N THR A 119 -3.03 0.00 18.37
CA THR A 119 -2.13 1.14 18.17
C THR A 119 -2.14 1.59 16.72
N LEU A 120 -2.50 2.84 16.46
CA LEU A 120 -2.40 3.44 15.13
C LEU A 120 -0.94 3.77 14.79
N THR A 121 -0.50 3.36 13.61
CA THR A 121 0.77 3.80 13.00
C THR A 121 0.53 4.25 11.57
N PHE A 122 1.46 4.98 10.95
CA PHE A 122 1.31 5.40 9.55
C PHE A 122 1.17 4.19 8.61
N VAL A 123 1.92 3.11 8.85
CA VAL A 123 1.77 1.87 8.06
C VAL A 123 0.42 1.18 8.34
N ARG A 124 -0.05 1.17 9.60
CA ARG A 124 -1.38 0.61 9.91
C ARG A 124 -2.53 1.44 9.32
N ALA A 125 -2.34 2.75 9.13
CA ALA A 125 -3.28 3.59 8.39
C ALA A 125 -3.42 3.12 6.93
N VAL A 126 -2.31 2.78 6.25
CA VAL A 126 -2.35 2.19 4.89
C VAL A 126 -3.18 0.90 4.87
N THR A 127 -3.09 0.08 5.91
CA THR A 127 -3.86 -1.17 6.04
C THR A 127 -5.34 -0.93 6.36
N CYS A 128 -5.66 0.06 7.20
CA CYS A 128 -7.05 0.39 7.57
C CYS A 128 -7.82 1.12 6.45
N PHE A 129 -7.12 1.86 5.61
CA PHE A 129 -7.70 2.66 4.53
C PHE A 129 -7.13 2.27 3.14
N PRO A 130 -7.26 0.99 2.74
CA PRO A 130 -6.59 0.49 1.55
C PRO A 130 -7.15 1.08 0.25
N ALA A 131 -8.42 1.50 0.22
CA ALA A 131 -9.01 2.17 -0.93
C ALA A 131 -8.34 3.53 -1.21
N ILE A 132 -8.03 4.29 -0.14
CA ILE A 132 -7.31 5.57 -0.25
C ILE A 132 -5.89 5.30 -0.73
N ALA A 133 -5.23 4.28 -0.17
CA ALA A 133 -3.89 3.88 -0.60
C ALA A 133 -3.85 3.52 -2.11
N SER A 134 -4.70 2.60 -2.57
CA SER A 134 -4.77 2.24 -3.99
C SER A 134 -5.08 3.44 -4.89
N SER A 135 -5.93 4.37 -4.43
CA SER A 135 -6.29 5.58 -5.16
C SER A 135 -5.11 6.54 -5.34
N ILE A 136 -4.35 6.80 -4.26
CA ILE A 136 -3.12 7.60 -4.28
C ILE A 136 -2.12 7.02 -5.29
N LEU A 137 -1.91 5.70 -5.21
CA LEU A 137 -0.94 4.98 -6.03
C LEU A 137 -1.38 4.94 -7.50
N TYR A 138 -2.68 4.75 -7.76
CA TYR A 138 -3.26 4.77 -9.11
C TYR A 138 -3.00 6.10 -9.83
N ARG A 139 -3.08 7.22 -9.09
CA ARG A 139 -2.77 8.56 -9.62
C ARG A 139 -1.28 8.86 -9.78
N LYS A 140 -0.40 7.94 -9.37
CA LYS A 140 1.06 8.08 -9.46
C LYS A 140 1.60 9.31 -8.75
N ILE A 141 1.00 9.66 -7.60
CA ILE A 141 1.51 10.77 -6.78
C ILE A 141 2.86 10.35 -6.19
N GLY A 142 3.96 10.87 -6.75
CA GLY A 142 5.27 10.99 -6.09
C GLY A 142 6.11 9.74 -5.81
N LEU A 143 5.74 8.55 -6.30
CA LEU A 143 6.49 7.33 -5.97
C LEU A 143 7.69 7.06 -6.90
N ALA A 144 8.79 6.61 -6.29
CA ALA A 144 9.94 6.09 -7.01
C ALA A 144 9.56 4.83 -7.81
N LYS A 145 9.76 4.86 -9.14
CA LYS A 145 9.42 3.78 -10.08
C LYS A 145 10.42 2.61 -10.08
N ASN A 146 11.29 2.51 -9.08
CA ASN A 146 12.46 1.65 -9.16
C ASN A 146 12.13 0.25 -8.65
N GLY A 147 11.50 -0.55 -9.51
CA GLY A 147 11.50 -2.00 -9.35
C GLY A 147 12.83 -2.56 -9.83
N ALA A 148 13.64 -3.10 -8.92
CA ALA A 148 14.66 -4.06 -9.32
C ALA A 148 13.96 -5.22 -10.05
N LYS A 149 14.49 -5.66 -11.20
CA LYS A 149 13.93 -6.80 -11.93
C LYS A 149 13.96 -8.02 -11.02
N SER A 150 12.79 -8.43 -10.51
CA SER A 150 12.65 -9.61 -9.67
C SER A 150 12.23 -10.82 -10.49
N VAL A 151 12.57 -12.03 -10.02
CA VAL A 151 12.05 -13.29 -10.57
C VAL A 151 10.52 -13.37 -10.43
N LEU A 152 9.95 -12.68 -9.45
CA LEU A 152 8.50 -12.60 -9.27
C LEU A 152 7.83 -11.61 -10.24
N ALA A 153 8.61 -10.72 -10.86
CA ALA A 153 8.16 -9.69 -11.78
C ALA A 153 7.08 -8.75 -11.18
N SER A 154 7.11 -8.50 -9.86
CA SER A 154 6.08 -7.67 -9.20
C SER A 154 6.09 -6.21 -9.65
N GLU A 155 7.17 -5.74 -10.30
CA GLU A 155 7.23 -4.43 -10.92
C GLU A 155 6.17 -4.23 -12.02
N GLN A 156 5.73 -5.34 -12.65
CA GLN A 156 4.70 -5.33 -13.69
C GLN A 156 3.28 -5.14 -13.14
N LEU A 157 3.10 -5.29 -11.83
CA LEU A 157 1.80 -5.05 -11.21
C LEU A 157 1.42 -3.57 -11.32
N PRO A 158 0.12 -3.26 -11.45
CA PRO A 158 -0.37 -1.90 -11.32
C PRO A 158 0.02 -1.30 -9.96
N ASP A 159 0.38 -0.02 -9.95
CA ASP A 159 0.82 0.66 -8.73
C ASP A 159 -0.25 0.65 -7.63
N ALA A 160 -1.53 0.66 -8.00
CA ALA A 160 -2.67 0.53 -7.08
C ALA A 160 -2.62 -0.72 -6.18
N MET A 161 -1.88 -1.77 -6.56
CA MET A 161 -1.72 -3.00 -5.77
C MET A 161 -0.49 -2.97 -4.84
N LYS A 162 0.40 -1.98 -4.99
CA LYS A 162 1.73 -1.97 -4.39
C LYS A 162 1.73 -1.35 -2.99
N HIS A 163 0.94 -1.91 -2.07
CA HIS A 163 0.94 -1.51 -0.66
C HIS A 163 0.52 -2.64 0.28
N SER A 164 0.87 -2.52 1.56
CA SER A 164 0.60 -3.54 2.58
C SER A 164 -0.89 -3.79 2.81
N GLY A 165 -1.75 -2.79 2.61
CA GLY A 165 -3.19 -2.90 2.84
C GLY A 165 -4.01 -3.55 1.72
N PHE A 166 -3.43 -3.85 0.56
CA PHE A 166 -4.21 -4.23 -0.63
C PHE A 166 -5.09 -5.48 -0.44
N PHE A 167 -4.66 -6.43 0.41
CA PHE A 167 -5.46 -7.63 0.73
C PHE A 167 -6.88 -7.29 1.22
N GLY A 168 -7.08 -6.13 1.86
CA GLY A 168 -8.38 -5.66 2.33
C GLY A 168 -9.37 -5.31 1.21
N LEU A 169 -8.88 -5.19 -0.03
CA LEU A 169 -9.68 -4.96 -1.23
C LEU A 169 -10.02 -6.26 -1.98
N ILE A 170 -9.52 -7.41 -1.54
CA ILE A 170 -9.81 -8.69 -2.20
C ILE A 170 -11.21 -9.17 -1.73
N PRO A 171 -12.20 -9.35 -2.63
CA PRO A 171 -13.53 -9.83 -2.26
C PRO A 171 -13.52 -11.30 -1.85
N LYS A 172 -14.20 -11.60 -0.74
CA LYS A 172 -14.26 -12.94 -0.14
C LYS A 172 -15.07 -13.91 -1.00
N GLY A 173 -16.27 -13.49 -1.42
CA GLY A 173 -17.25 -14.29 -2.15
C GLY A 173 -17.11 -14.26 -3.67
N CYS A 174 -15.95 -13.91 -4.21
CA CYS A 174 -15.69 -13.95 -5.65
C CYS A 174 -15.23 -15.34 -6.12
N TYR A 175 -15.17 -15.53 -7.45
CA TYR A 175 -14.62 -16.74 -8.05
C TYR A 175 -13.22 -17.06 -7.49
N SER A 176 -12.99 -18.33 -7.16
CA SER A 176 -11.74 -18.80 -6.50
C SER A 176 -10.47 -18.42 -7.27
N TYR A 177 -10.50 -18.48 -8.60
CA TYR A 177 -9.36 -18.10 -9.44
C TYR A 177 -9.05 -16.60 -9.37
N LEU A 178 -10.06 -15.73 -9.25
CA LEU A 178 -9.86 -14.28 -9.08
C LEU A 178 -9.23 -14.01 -7.72
N LYS A 179 -9.81 -14.60 -6.67
CA LYS A 179 -9.28 -14.50 -5.31
C LYS A 179 -7.81 -14.93 -5.25
N LYS A 180 -7.48 -16.09 -5.84
CA LYS A 180 -6.10 -16.58 -5.94
C LYS A 180 -5.21 -15.61 -6.72
N ALA A 181 -5.65 -15.13 -7.89
CA ALA A 181 -4.87 -14.21 -8.72
C ALA A 181 -4.48 -12.93 -7.97
N TYR A 182 -5.43 -12.24 -7.35
CA TYR A 182 -5.14 -11.01 -6.59
C TYR A 182 -4.28 -11.29 -5.35
N LEU A 183 -4.59 -12.35 -4.60
CA LEU A 183 -3.86 -12.70 -3.37
C LEU A 183 -2.41 -13.05 -3.66
N PHE A 184 -2.15 -13.90 -4.65
CA PHE A 184 -0.80 -14.34 -4.98
C PHE A 184 0.00 -13.23 -5.67
N ALA A 185 -0.63 -12.44 -6.52
CA ALA A 185 0.03 -11.25 -7.09
C ALA A 185 0.44 -10.26 -5.99
N HIS A 186 -0.44 -9.97 -5.04
CA HIS A 186 -0.12 -9.10 -3.91
C HIS A 186 0.98 -9.68 -3.03
N ALA A 187 0.93 -10.97 -2.71
CA ALA A 187 1.99 -11.63 -1.95
C ALA A 187 3.34 -11.58 -2.68
N ALA A 188 3.36 -11.67 -4.02
CA ALA A 188 4.58 -11.52 -4.82
C ALA A 188 5.18 -10.12 -4.64
N TYR A 189 4.36 -9.07 -4.69
CA TYR A 189 4.79 -7.72 -4.34
C TYR A 189 5.32 -7.64 -2.91
N MET A 190 4.62 -8.21 -1.93
CA MET A 190 5.09 -8.17 -0.54
C MET A 190 6.43 -8.88 -0.33
N VAL A 191 6.73 -9.94 -1.09
CA VAL A 191 8.04 -10.59 -1.06
C VAL A 191 9.13 -9.68 -1.61
N ASP A 192 8.92 -9.09 -2.79
CA ASP A 192 9.88 -8.16 -3.39
C ASP A 192 10.05 -6.91 -2.54
N PHE A 193 8.97 -6.43 -1.95
CA PHE A 193 8.97 -5.36 -0.98
C PHE A 193 9.84 -5.76 0.22
N VAL A 194 9.61 -6.90 0.86
CA VAL A 194 10.44 -7.39 1.98
C VAL A 194 11.92 -7.43 1.61
N LYS A 195 12.29 -7.79 0.37
CA LYS A 195 13.69 -7.80 -0.07
C LYS A 195 14.26 -6.42 -0.40
N MET A 196 13.46 -5.52 -0.96
CA MET A 196 13.85 -4.14 -1.18
C MET A 196 14.13 -3.44 0.16
N ILE A 197 13.33 -3.79 1.16
CA ILE A 197 13.38 -3.20 2.48
C ILE A 197 14.32 -3.93 3.40
N ASP A 198 14.65 -5.19 3.14
CA ASP A 198 15.69 -5.93 3.85
C ASP A 198 16.57 -6.72 2.87
N PRO A 199 17.54 -6.03 2.23
CA PRO A 199 18.46 -6.69 1.30
C PRO A 199 19.33 -7.77 1.95
N GLY A 200 19.46 -7.76 3.28
CA GLY A 200 20.18 -8.77 4.05
C GLY A 200 19.35 -10.01 4.36
N ASP A 201 18.07 -10.05 4.00
CA ASP A 201 17.19 -11.18 4.28
C ASP A 201 17.56 -12.41 3.43
N MET A 202 18.11 -13.42 4.09
CA MET A 202 18.57 -14.66 3.48
C MET A 202 17.47 -15.72 3.33
N ARG A 203 16.22 -15.43 3.72
CA ARG A 203 15.11 -16.38 3.58
C ARG A 203 14.81 -16.67 2.10
N SER A 204 14.39 -17.90 1.82
CA SER A 204 13.93 -18.26 0.48
C SER A 204 12.67 -17.50 0.10
N LEU A 205 12.44 -17.28 -1.20
CA LEU A 205 11.20 -16.62 -1.69
C LEU A 205 9.94 -17.33 -1.18
N LYS A 206 9.97 -18.67 -1.09
CA LYS A 206 8.87 -19.47 -0.53
C LYS A 206 8.63 -19.17 0.95
N ALA A 207 9.69 -19.07 1.76
CA ALA A 207 9.56 -18.73 3.17
C ALA A 207 9.04 -17.30 3.37
N LEU A 208 9.49 -16.36 2.54
CA LEU A 208 9.01 -14.97 2.54
C LEU A 208 7.53 -14.86 2.15
N ALA A 209 7.08 -15.69 1.20
CA ALA A 209 5.69 -15.68 0.73
C ALA A 209 4.70 -16.25 1.74
N ALA A 210 5.13 -17.16 2.63
CA ALA A 210 4.24 -17.85 3.56
C ALA A 210 3.50 -16.89 4.51
N GLY A 211 4.18 -15.88 5.03
CA GLY A 211 3.59 -14.88 5.93
C GLY A 211 2.47 -14.09 5.25
N PRO A 212 2.76 -13.33 4.17
CA PRO A 212 1.75 -12.58 3.43
C PRO A 212 0.56 -13.42 2.96
N LEU A 213 0.80 -14.65 2.47
CA LEU A 213 -0.26 -15.55 2.01
C LEU A 213 -1.17 -15.99 3.15
N ASN A 214 -0.60 -16.45 4.27
CA ASN A 214 -1.39 -16.92 5.41
C ASN A 214 -2.17 -15.79 6.06
N CYS A 215 -1.51 -14.67 6.39
CA CYS A 215 -2.15 -13.52 7.02
C CYS A 215 -3.26 -12.96 6.14
N SER A 216 -3.00 -12.75 4.84
CA SER A 216 -4.02 -12.20 3.93
C SER A 216 -5.20 -13.14 3.76
N LYS A 217 -4.96 -14.46 3.67
CA LYS A 217 -6.03 -15.45 3.57
C LYS A 217 -6.88 -15.47 4.84
N ASP A 218 -6.25 -15.48 6.01
CA ASP A 218 -6.96 -15.46 7.29
C ASP A 218 -7.77 -14.18 7.45
N THR A 219 -7.23 -13.01 7.11
CA THR A 219 -7.97 -11.75 7.15
C THR A 219 -9.13 -11.72 6.16
N ILE A 220 -8.94 -12.18 4.91
CA ILE A 220 -10.02 -12.21 3.90
C ILE A 220 -11.16 -13.13 4.34
N GLU A 221 -10.84 -14.28 4.94
CA GLU A 221 -11.83 -15.30 5.28
C GLU A 221 -12.46 -15.10 6.67
N ASN A 222 -11.70 -14.62 7.66
CA ASN A 222 -12.09 -14.60 9.07
C ASN A 222 -12.32 -13.20 9.66
N GLU A 223 -11.66 -12.16 9.16
CA GLU A 223 -11.92 -10.81 9.65
C GLU A 223 -13.18 -10.25 9.00
N LYS A 224 -14.10 -9.75 9.85
CA LYS A 224 -15.25 -8.97 9.39
C LYS A 224 -14.79 -7.59 8.94
N LEU A 225 -14.00 -7.46 7.88
CA LEU A 225 -13.73 -6.12 7.34
C LEU A 225 -15.06 -5.39 7.06
N PRO A 226 -15.18 -4.08 7.32
CA PRO A 226 -16.46 -3.36 7.26
C PRO A 226 -16.98 -3.15 5.83
N TYR A 227 -16.24 -3.63 4.82
CA TYR A 227 -16.55 -3.44 3.41
C TYR A 227 -17.17 -4.71 2.82
N SER A 228 -18.33 -4.55 2.18
CA SER A 228 -18.97 -5.60 1.38
C SER A 228 -18.09 -5.99 0.18
N ASP A 229 -18.32 -7.18 -0.36
CA ASP A 229 -17.59 -7.64 -1.55
C ASP A 229 -17.88 -6.74 -2.76
N GLU A 230 -19.10 -6.24 -2.88
CA GLU A 230 -19.52 -5.33 -3.94
C GLU A 230 -18.74 -4.01 -3.87
N ARG A 231 -18.55 -3.47 -2.67
CA ARG A 231 -17.76 -2.25 -2.43
C ARG A 231 -16.29 -2.46 -2.76
N ARG A 232 -15.72 -3.60 -2.35
CA ARG A 232 -14.34 -3.98 -2.71
C ARG A 232 -14.15 -4.06 -4.22
N VAL A 233 -15.07 -4.73 -4.92
CA VAL A 233 -15.02 -4.80 -6.40
C VAL A 233 -15.19 -3.42 -7.03
N GLY A 234 -16.09 -2.58 -6.51
CA GLY A 234 -16.25 -1.20 -6.97
C GLY A 234 -14.96 -0.38 -6.86
N MET A 235 -14.22 -0.55 -5.76
CA MET A 235 -12.90 0.07 -5.58
C MET A 235 -11.88 -0.46 -6.59
N LEU A 236 -11.78 -1.79 -6.77
CA LEU A 236 -10.88 -2.39 -7.76
C LEU A 236 -11.16 -1.89 -9.19
N ARG A 237 -12.44 -1.70 -9.53
CA ARG A 237 -12.88 -1.14 -10.82
C ARG A 237 -12.46 0.31 -10.98
N ALA A 238 -12.66 1.13 -9.96
CA ALA A 238 -12.33 2.56 -9.97
C ALA A 238 -10.84 2.82 -10.20
N VAL A 239 -9.96 1.93 -9.73
CA VAL A 239 -8.50 2.00 -9.96
C VAL A 239 -8.02 1.13 -11.14
N GLY A 240 -8.93 0.70 -12.02
CA GLY A 240 -8.62 0.02 -13.28
C GLY A 240 -8.12 -1.42 -13.16
N LEU A 241 -8.22 -2.05 -11.99
CA LEU A 241 -7.70 -3.40 -11.76
C LEU A 241 -8.56 -4.51 -12.39
N THR A 242 -9.78 -4.16 -12.81
CA THR A 242 -10.70 -5.10 -13.48
C THR A 242 -10.61 -5.08 -15.00
N ASP A 243 -9.72 -4.27 -15.57
CA ASP A 243 -9.44 -4.27 -17.00
C ASP A 243 -8.81 -5.64 -17.40
N PRO A 244 -9.30 -6.30 -18.46
CA PRO A 244 -8.78 -7.58 -18.91
C PRO A 244 -7.27 -7.60 -19.20
N GLY A 245 -6.73 -6.50 -19.75
CA GLY A 245 -5.30 -6.36 -20.05
C GLY A 245 -4.46 -6.20 -18.79
N VAL A 246 -4.95 -5.42 -17.83
CA VAL A 246 -4.35 -5.28 -16.49
C VAL A 246 -4.37 -6.61 -15.74
N PHE A 247 -5.52 -7.29 -15.72
CA PHE A 247 -5.67 -8.54 -15.00
C PHE A 247 -4.81 -9.67 -15.58
N LYS A 248 -4.53 -9.67 -16.90
CA LYS A 248 -3.55 -10.60 -17.46
C LYS A 248 -2.18 -10.48 -16.76
N LYS A 249 -1.71 -9.25 -16.52
CA LYS A 249 -0.45 -9.01 -15.79
C LYS A 249 -0.51 -9.52 -14.35
N ILE A 250 -1.65 -9.35 -13.70
CA ILE A 250 -1.92 -9.88 -12.34
C ILE A 250 -1.80 -11.41 -12.35
N VAL A 251 -2.39 -12.08 -13.34
CA VAL A 251 -2.28 -13.55 -13.50
C VAL A 251 -0.84 -13.98 -13.77
N ASP A 252 -0.10 -13.27 -14.63
CA ASP A 252 1.29 -13.60 -14.95
C ASP A 252 2.17 -13.56 -13.68
N VAL A 253 2.06 -12.49 -12.88
CA VAL A 253 2.78 -12.35 -11.60
C VAL A 253 2.32 -13.39 -10.56
N CYS A 254 1.02 -13.66 -10.47
CA CYS A 254 0.48 -14.73 -9.65
C CYS A 254 1.11 -16.09 -10.00
N ASN A 255 1.24 -16.41 -11.29
CA ASN A 255 1.80 -17.68 -11.75
C ASN A 255 3.29 -17.79 -11.45
N ASN A 256 4.05 -16.68 -11.46
CA ASN A 256 5.43 -16.68 -10.99
C ASN A 256 5.53 -17.08 -9.52
N LEU A 257 4.65 -16.53 -8.65
CA LEU A 257 4.63 -16.94 -7.25
C LEU A 257 4.16 -18.39 -7.09
N CYS A 258 3.16 -18.84 -7.85
CA CYS A 258 2.67 -20.23 -7.82
C CYS A 258 3.82 -21.22 -8.04
N LYS A 259 4.69 -20.97 -9.02
CA LYS A 259 5.89 -21.79 -9.30
C LYS A 259 6.84 -21.84 -8.10
N VAL A 260 7.07 -20.70 -7.46
CA VAL A 260 7.96 -20.59 -6.29
C VAL A 260 7.42 -21.38 -5.09
N VAL A 261 6.12 -21.33 -4.83
CA VAL A 261 5.53 -21.98 -3.65
C VAL A 261 5.09 -23.42 -3.89
N GLY A 262 5.02 -23.86 -5.16
CA GLY A 262 4.60 -25.21 -5.55
C GLY A 262 3.08 -25.36 -5.70
N GLU A 263 2.39 -24.28 -6.08
CA GLU A 263 0.95 -24.21 -6.26
C GLU A 263 0.56 -24.32 -7.74
N PRO A 264 -0.61 -24.86 -8.10
CA PRO A 264 -1.07 -24.90 -9.48
C PRO A 264 -1.25 -23.50 -10.07
N GLU A 265 -0.75 -23.30 -11.29
CA GLU A 265 -0.91 -22.06 -12.06
C GLU A 265 -2.38 -21.83 -12.44
N ILE A 266 -2.75 -20.56 -12.57
CA ILE A 266 -4.07 -20.14 -13.02
C ILE A 266 -4.05 -19.99 -14.53
N THR A 267 -5.02 -20.62 -15.20
CA THR A 267 -5.26 -20.36 -16.62
C THR A 267 -6.19 -19.16 -16.77
N TYR A 268 -5.77 -18.16 -17.53
CA TYR A 268 -6.61 -17.01 -17.82
C TYR A 268 -7.75 -17.39 -18.78
N VAL A 269 -8.97 -17.56 -18.26
CA VAL A 269 -10.15 -17.93 -19.05
C VAL A 269 -10.87 -16.68 -19.57
N LYS A 270 -10.59 -16.29 -20.83
CA LYS A 270 -11.11 -15.05 -21.45
C LYS A 270 -12.63 -14.98 -21.65
N LYS A 271 -13.33 -16.10 -21.86
CA LYS A 271 -14.64 -16.05 -22.55
C LYS A 271 -15.88 -15.97 -21.66
N ASN A 272 -15.85 -16.42 -20.40
CA ASN A 272 -17.07 -16.56 -19.59
C ASN A 272 -17.21 -15.55 -18.45
N HIS A 273 -16.17 -14.75 -18.16
CA HIS A 273 -16.15 -13.84 -17.01
C HIS A 273 -15.86 -12.37 -17.39
N ILE A 274 -15.98 -12.01 -18.67
CA ILE A 274 -15.85 -10.61 -19.12
C ILE A 274 -17.22 -10.13 -19.61
N LYS A 275 -17.73 -9.05 -19.02
CA LYS A 275 -18.94 -8.35 -19.48
C LYS A 275 -18.66 -6.86 -19.52
N GLY A 276 -19.03 -6.19 -20.62
CA GLY A 276 -18.79 -4.76 -20.79
C GLY A 276 -17.32 -4.37 -20.66
N ASN A 277 -16.40 -5.18 -21.20
CA ASN A 277 -14.94 -5.02 -21.09
C ASN A 277 -14.38 -5.05 -19.67
N MET A 278 -15.12 -5.62 -18.71
CA MET A 278 -14.68 -5.74 -17.33
C MET A 278 -14.82 -7.16 -16.80
N ILE A 279 -13.98 -7.51 -15.84
CA ILE A 279 -14.04 -8.79 -15.15
C ILE A 279 -15.27 -8.84 -14.23
N CYS A 280 -16.04 -9.92 -14.35
CA CYS A 280 -17.12 -10.29 -13.47
C CYS A 280 -16.56 -11.08 -12.29
N PHE A 281 -16.81 -10.60 -11.08
CA PHE A 281 -16.27 -11.20 -9.85
C PHE A 281 -17.18 -12.25 -9.25
N PHE A 282 -18.48 -12.13 -9.49
CA PHE A 282 -19.51 -12.96 -8.90
C PHE A 282 -20.29 -13.70 -9.98
N GLU A 283 -20.80 -14.88 -9.63
CA GLU A 283 -21.79 -15.58 -10.45
C GLU A 283 -23.15 -14.85 -10.42
N ASP A 284 -23.52 -14.30 -9.26
CA ASP A 284 -24.71 -13.47 -9.12
C ASP A 284 -24.53 -12.14 -9.87
N HIS A 285 -25.35 -11.94 -10.91
CA HIS A 285 -25.38 -10.73 -11.69
C HIS A 285 -25.74 -9.49 -10.86
N LYS A 286 -26.62 -9.62 -9.86
CA LYS A 286 -27.05 -8.49 -9.02
C LYS A 286 -25.88 -7.90 -8.23
N LYS A 287 -24.98 -8.75 -7.73
CA LYS A 287 -23.75 -8.31 -7.06
C LYS A 287 -22.81 -7.55 -8.00
N ASN A 288 -22.69 -8.00 -9.25
CA ASN A 288 -21.87 -7.30 -10.25
C ASN A 288 -22.46 -5.92 -10.61
N VAL A 289 -23.79 -5.79 -10.63
CA VAL A 289 -24.48 -4.50 -10.82
C VAL A 289 -24.27 -3.58 -9.62
N ALA A 290 -24.45 -4.07 -8.39
CA ALA A 290 -24.18 -3.29 -7.19
C ALA A 290 -22.72 -2.79 -7.14
N ALA A 291 -21.76 -3.63 -7.52
CA ALA A 291 -20.37 -3.22 -7.64
C ALA A 291 -20.13 -2.13 -8.71
N ASN A 292 -20.95 -2.06 -9.77
CA ASN A 292 -20.88 -0.96 -10.75
C ASN A 292 -21.38 0.35 -10.15
N GLU A 293 -22.41 0.33 -9.31
CA GLU A 293 -22.88 1.53 -8.62
C GLU A 293 -21.83 2.04 -7.63
N GLU A 294 -21.20 1.15 -6.87
CA GLU A 294 -20.03 1.49 -6.03
C GLU A 294 -18.90 2.10 -6.86
N THR A 295 -18.63 1.58 -8.06
CA THR A 295 -17.60 2.12 -8.96
C THR A 295 -17.85 3.59 -9.29
N LYS A 296 -19.11 3.98 -9.54
CA LYS A 296 -19.46 5.38 -9.85
C LYS A 296 -19.16 6.31 -8.68
N ILE A 297 -19.48 5.89 -7.46
CA ILE A 297 -19.19 6.65 -6.23
C ILE A 297 -17.68 6.88 -6.11
N TRP A 298 -16.88 5.81 -6.23
CA TRP A 298 -15.43 5.91 -6.11
C TRP A 298 -14.79 6.68 -7.25
N THR A 299 -15.31 6.56 -8.47
CA THR A 299 -14.79 7.33 -9.62
C THR A 299 -15.09 8.83 -9.44
N GLY A 300 -16.24 9.20 -8.89
CA GLY A 300 -16.56 10.59 -8.52
C GLY A 300 -15.63 11.14 -7.43
N MET A 301 -15.41 10.37 -6.36
CA MET A 301 -14.38 10.75 -5.36
C MET A 301 -12.99 10.88 -5.98
N LEU A 302 -12.72 10.06 -7.01
CA LEU A 302 -11.46 10.10 -7.73
C LEU A 302 -11.34 11.30 -8.70
N SER A 303 -12.44 11.90 -9.15
CA SER A 303 -12.39 13.13 -9.96
C SER A 303 -12.26 14.38 -9.10
N ASP A 304 -12.96 14.43 -7.96
CA ASP A 304 -13.12 15.65 -7.16
C ASP A 304 -11.87 16.02 -6.36
N THR A 305 -11.03 15.04 -6.03
CA THR A 305 -9.76 15.26 -5.31
C THR A 305 -8.59 15.61 -6.24
N SER A 306 -8.84 15.91 -7.51
CA SER A 306 -7.82 16.40 -8.46
C SER A 306 -7.44 17.88 -8.25
N ASP A 307 -8.26 18.63 -7.51
CA ASP A 307 -8.06 20.06 -7.23
C ASP A 307 -7.26 20.35 -5.95
N HIS A 308 -6.86 19.32 -5.18
CA HIS A 308 -6.00 19.52 -4.01
C HIS A 308 -4.53 19.44 -4.40
N ASP A 309 -3.88 20.61 -4.39
CA ASP A 309 -2.46 20.77 -4.65
C ASP A 309 -1.62 20.19 -3.49
N TYR A 310 -1.47 18.87 -3.45
CA TYR A 310 -0.60 18.17 -2.49
C TYR A 310 0.89 18.41 -2.77
N SER A 311 1.24 19.28 -3.74
CA SER A 311 2.61 19.66 -4.03
C SER A 311 3.29 20.23 -2.79
N THR A 312 2.62 20.89 -1.84
CA THR A 312 3.31 21.45 -0.67
C THR A 312 3.87 20.38 0.28
N ILE A 313 3.25 19.19 0.34
CA ILE A 313 3.78 18.01 1.06
C ILE A 313 4.89 17.33 0.23
N LEU A 314 4.78 17.37 -1.11
CA LEU A 314 5.68 16.68 -2.06
C LEU A 314 6.89 17.52 -2.52
N LEU A 315 6.84 18.85 -2.46
CA LEU A 315 7.87 19.79 -2.95
C LEU A 315 9.10 19.82 -2.05
N GLY A 316 9.04 19.19 -0.87
CA GLY A 316 10.23 18.85 -0.08
C GLY A 316 10.92 17.54 -0.48
N VAL A 317 10.31 16.75 -1.39
CA VAL A 317 10.84 15.45 -1.83
C VAL A 317 11.43 15.54 -3.25
N ALA A 318 10.93 16.46 -4.09
CA ALA A 318 11.46 16.68 -5.43
C ALA A 318 12.73 17.56 -5.49
N SER A 319 13.05 18.31 -4.43
CA SER A 319 14.21 19.23 -4.44
C SER A 319 15.58 18.55 -4.38
N VAL A 320 15.65 17.21 -4.35
CA VAL A 320 16.90 16.44 -4.49
C VAL A 320 17.00 15.74 -5.85
N LEU A 321 15.95 15.77 -6.69
CA LEU A 321 15.94 15.09 -8.01
C LEU A 321 15.63 16.00 -9.21
N HIS A 322 15.43 17.29 -9.00
CA HIS A 322 15.33 18.27 -10.09
C HIS A 322 16.13 19.53 -9.79
N ASP A 323 17.36 19.59 -10.30
CA ASP A 323 17.99 20.86 -10.66
C ASP A 323 17.86 21.04 -12.18
N PRO A 324 16.93 21.85 -12.68
CA PRO A 324 16.85 22.23 -14.08
C PRO A 324 17.74 23.46 -14.31
N SER A 325 19.05 23.28 -14.24
CA SER A 325 20.00 24.32 -14.66
C SER A 325 21.18 23.72 -15.42
N THR A 326 20.88 23.15 -16.59
CA THR A 326 21.83 23.10 -17.70
C THR A 326 21.10 23.50 -18.99
N SER A 327 20.82 24.80 -19.11
CA SER A 327 20.71 25.42 -20.43
C SER A 327 22.13 25.74 -20.90
N VAL A 328 22.48 25.10 -22.01
CA VAL A 328 23.50 25.46 -23.01
C VAL A 328 24.06 26.88 -22.85
N ASP A 329 25.32 26.97 -22.45
CA ASP A 329 26.47 27.34 -23.30
C ASP A 329 27.76 26.72 -22.72
#